data_AF-E7DPM0-F1
#
_entry.id   AF-E7DPM0-F1
#
_cell.length_a   1.000
_cell.length_b   1.000
_cell.length_c   1.000
_cell.angle_alpha   90.00
_cell.angle_beta   90.00
_cell.angle_gamma   90.00
#
_symmetry.space_group_name_H-M   'P 1'
#
loop_
_entity.id
_entity.type
_entity.pdbx_description
1 polymer ?
#
loop_
_entity_poly.entity_id
_entity_poly.type
_entity_poly.pdbx_seq_one_letter_code
_entity_poly.pdbx_strand_id
1 'polypeptide(L)' 'MSNILNHIEENPKETKRLIGLEYEQLQQLIENAERLHYEKQALLESRKVRIIAGGGGRKP' A
#
# COMPACT_ATOMS: atom_id res chain seq x y z
N MET A 1 3.13 -8.78 -8.01
CA MET A 1 3.99 -7.85 -7.25
C MET A 1 5.08 -8.55 -6.44
N SER A 2 4.86 -9.75 -5.90
CA SER A 2 5.80 -10.44 -4.98
C SER A 2 7.23 -10.59 -5.53
N ASN A 3 7.39 -10.99 -6.81
CA ASN A 3 8.72 -11.24 -7.37
C ASN A 3 9.62 -10.01 -7.43
N ILE A 4 9.06 -8.81 -7.53
CA ILE A 4 9.86 -7.57 -7.61
C ILE A 4 10.30 -7.13 -6.22
N LEU A 5 9.40 -7.20 -5.23
CA LEU A 5 9.72 -6.87 -3.84
C LEU A 5 10.76 -7.83 -3.28
N ASN A 6 10.59 -9.14 -3.48
CA ASN A 6 11.57 -10.13 -3.03
C ASN A 6 12.96 -9.87 -3.64
N HIS A 7 13.02 -9.50 -4.92
CA HIS A 7 14.29 -9.20 -5.58
C HIS A 7 14.96 -7.93 -5.02
N ILE A 8 14.17 -6.94 -4.63
CA ILE A 8 14.63 -5.71 -3.99
C ILE A 8 15.18 -6.00 -2.58
N GLU A 9 14.49 -6.85 -1.80
CA GLU A 9 14.91 -7.28 -0.47
C GLU A 9 16.20 -8.11 -0.50
N GLU A 10 16.33 -9.01 -1.48
CA GLU A 10 17.52 -9.86 -1.66
C GLU A 10 18.74 -9.05 -2.15
N ASN A 11 18.52 -7.92 -2.85
CA ASN A 11 19.59 -7.13 -3.48
C ASN A 11 19.53 -5.64 -3.10
N PRO A 12 19.75 -5.27 -1.82
CA PRO A 12 19.62 -3.89 -1.35
C PRO A 12 20.66 -2.94 -1.96
N LYS A 13 21.87 -3.43 -2.26
CA LYS A 13 22.94 -2.61 -2.89
C LYS A 13 22.64 -2.28 -4.35
N GLU A 14 22.11 -3.24 -5.09
CA GLU A 14 21.75 -3.06 -6.50
C GLU A 14 20.51 -2.17 -6.63
N THR A 15 19.51 -2.41 -5.79
CA THR A 15 18.33 -1.56 -5.66
C THR A 15 18.73 -0.11 -5.37
N LYS A 16 19.62 0.11 -4.39
CA LYS A 16 20.13 1.44 -4.08
C LYS A 16 20.86 2.09 -5.26
N ARG A 17 21.63 1.32 -6.03
CA ARG A 17 22.32 1.83 -7.23
C ARG A 17 21.35 2.21 -8.34
N LEU A 18 20.28 1.44 -8.53
CA LEU A 18 19.31 1.63 -9.61
C LEU A 18 18.29 2.72 -9.28
N ILE A 19 17.75 2.70 -8.06
CA ILE A 19 16.69 3.60 -7.60
C ILE A 19 17.27 4.87 -6.93
N GLY A 20 18.49 4.79 -6.40
CA GLY A 20 19.13 5.91 -5.69
C GLY A 20 18.62 6.11 -4.26
N LEU A 21 17.86 5.15 -3.71
CA LEU A 21 17.26 5.22 -2.38
C LEU A 21 17.80 4.10 -1.48
N GLU A 22 17.97 4.39 -0.19
CA GLU A 22 18.24 3.34 0.79
C GLU A 22 17.04 2.41 0.94
N TYR A 23 17.30 1.15 1.25
CA TYR A 23 16.26 0.16 1.49
C TYR A 23 15.28 0.59 2.61
N GLU A 24 15.79 1.17 3.70
CA GLU A 24 14.94 1.69 4.79
C GLU A 24 14.03 2.83 4.33
N GLN A 25 14.52 3.73 3.47
CA GLN A 25 13.73 4.83 2.92
C GLN A 25 12.64 4.30 1.98
N LEU A 26 12.95 3.27 1.20
CA LEU A 26 11.97 2.60 0.35
C LEU A 26 10.86 1.96 1.20
N GLN A 27 11.22 1.28 2.28
CA GLN A 27 10.25 0.65 3.18
C GLN A 27 9.33 1.70 3.83
N GLN A 28 9.89 2.80 4.33
CA GLN A 28 9.11 3.93 4.86
C GLN A 28 8.16 4.54 3.82
N LEU A 29 8.59 4.62 2.56
CA LEU A 29 7.74 5.13 1.47
C LEU A 29 6.57 4.18 1.18
N ILE A 30 6.80 2.87 1.18
CA ILE A 30 5.75 1.86 0.98
C ILE A 30 4.72 1.97 2.10
N GLU A 31 5.14 1.97 3.36
CA GLU A 31 4.25 2.08 4.52
C GLU A 31 3.42 3.38 4.48
N ASN A 32 4.07 4.49 4.13
CA ASN A 32 3.37 5.77 3.97
C ASN A 32 2.35 5.71 2.83
N ALA A 33 2.68 5.11 1.70
CA ALA A 33 1.78 4.97 0.56
C ALA A 33 0.56 4.10 0.91
N GLU A 34 0.75 2.99 1.62
CA GLU A 34 -0.34 2.15 2.12
C GLU A 34 -1.26 2.92 3.06
N ARG A 35 -0.69 3.62 4.05
CA ARG A 35 -1.46 4.46 4.97
C ARG A 35 -2.29 5.51 4.23
N LEU A 36 -1.68 6.23 3.29
CA LEU A 36 -2.35 7.25 2.49
C LEU A 36 -3.45 6.65 1.60
N HIS A 37 -3.26 5.43 1.12
CA HIS A 37 -4.28 4.68 0.39
C HIS A 37 -5.49 4.37 1.28
N TYR A 38 -5.27 3.84 2.48
CA TYR A 38 -6.34 3.55 3.43
C TYR A 38 -7.07 4.81 3.90
N GLU A 39 -6.35 5.89 4.18
CA GLU A 39 -6.94 7.19 4.54
C GLU A 39 -7.85 7.71 3.41
N LYS A 40 -7.38 7.63 2.15
CA LYS A 40 -8.20 8.00 0.98
C LYS A 40 -9.42 7.11 0.83
N GLN A 41 -9.28 5.80 1.00
CA GLN A 41 -10.41 4.88 0.96
C GLN A 41 -11.44 5.21 2.05
N ALA A 42 -11.01 5.42 3.29
CA ALA A 42 -11.88 5.78 4.41
C ALA A 42 -12.62 7.11 4.15
N LEU A 43 -11.95 8.09 3.55
CA LEU A 43 -12.55 9.38 3.19
C LEU A 43 -13.56 9.24 2.03
N LEU A 44 -13.28 8.39 1.04
CA LEU A 44 -14.24 8.07 -0.01
C LEU A 44 -15.45 7.32 0.55
N GLU A 45 -15.23 6.41 1.49
CA GLU A 45 -16.29 5.67 2.17
C GLU A 45 -17.17 6.57 3.03
N SER A 46 -16.60 7.55 3.74
CA SER A 46 -17.35 8.48 4.59
C SER A 46 -18.21 9.45 3.76
N ARG A 47 -17.76 9.80 2.56
CA ARG A 47 -18.51 10.64 1.60
C ARG A 47 -19.55 9.85 0.79
N LYS A 48 -19.53 8.52 0.86
CA LYS A 48 -20.43 7.68 0.06
C LYS A 48 -21.84 7.75 0.64
N VAL A 49 -22.79 8.31 -0.11
CA VAL A 49 -24.22 8.21 0.22
C VAL A 49 -24.65 6.77 -0.02
N ARG A 50 -24.90 6.02 1.06
CA ARG A 50 -25.34 4.62 1.00
C ARG A 50 -26.85 4.53 1.23
N ILE A 51 -27.56 3.83 0.36
CA ILE A 51 -28.98 3.48 0.56
C ILE A 51 -29.11 2.30 1.54
N ILE A 52 -28.06 1.47 1.67
CA ILE A 52 -28.01 0.27 2.53
C ILE A 52 -26.77 0.28 3.44
N ALA A 53 -26.86 -0.36 4.60
CA ALA A 53 -25.71 -0.54 5.48
C ALA A 53 -24.59 -1.37 4.82
N GLY A 54 -23.34 -1.04 5.10
CA GLY A 54 -22.19 -1.84 4.65
C GLY A 54 -22.23 -3.22 5.30
N GLY A 55 -22.11 -4.29 4.51
CA GLY A 55 -22.19 -5.66 5.01
C GLY A 55 -23.58 -6.29 4.99
N GLY A 56 -24.56 -5.69 4.32
CA GLY A 56 -25.90 -6.28 4.09
C GLY A 56 -25.94 -7.44 3.08
N GLY A 57 -24.78 -7.94 2.62
CA GLY A 57 -24.68 -9.14 1.80
C GLY A 57 -24.70 -10.41 2.64
N ARG A 58 -24.97 -11.56 2.01
CA ARG A 58 -24.88 -12.88 2.66
C ARG A 58 -23.42 -13.10 3.07
N LYS A 59 -23.16 -13.20 4.38
CA LYS A 59 -21.84 -13.61 4.89
C LYS A 59 -21.56 -15.04 4.41
N PRO A 60 -20.35 -15.34 3.91
CA PRO A 60 -19.96 -16.71 3.61
C PRO A 60 -19.95 -17.57 4.88
#